data_AF-A0A9E0GJ67-F1
#
_entry.id   AF-A0A9E0GJ67-F1
#
_cell.length_a   1.000
_cell.length_b   1.000
_cell.length_c   1.000
_cell.angle_alpha   90.00
_cell.angle_beta   90.00
_cell.angle_gamma   90.00
#
_symmetry.space_group_name_H-M   'P 1'
#
loop_
_entity.id
_entity.type
_entity.pdbx_description
1 polymer ?
#
loop_
_entity_poly.entity_id
_entity_poly.type
_entity_poly.pdbx_seq_one_letter_code
_entity_poly.pdbx_strand_id
1 'polypeptide(L)'
;MPQLRTEMVGGEPYQYFPLGEFVVRAPGVCGGRPTFKYTRIEIAGTLERLAAGESVESLVIGYRDRVSAQAIEEAAEVVTKEYLRTLPILEAA
;
A
#
# COMPACT_ATOMS: atom_id res chain seq x y z
N MET A 1 -2.14 -4.36 -16.95
CA MET A 1 -0.87 -4.27 -16.21
C MET A 1 -0.63 -2.81 -15.84
N PRO A 2 -0.26 -2.49 -14.60
CA PRO A 2 0.02 -1.11 -14.20
C PRO A 2 1.21 -0.56 -15.00
N GLN A 3 1.08 0.66 -15.51
CA GLN A 3 2.13 1.33 -16.27
C GLN A 3 3.06 2.11 -15.33
N LEU A 4 4.35 2.14 -15.64
CA LEU A 4 5.32 2.94 -14.89
C LEU A 4 4.97 4.42 -15.04
N ARG A 5 4.75 5.09 -13.91
CA ARG A 5 4.60 6.54 -13.84
C ARG A 5 5.88 7.17 -13.32
N THR A 6 6.19 8.37 -13.81
CA THR A 6 7.30 9.20 -13.33
C THR A 6 6.75 10.56 -12.96
N GLU A 7 7.02 11.03 -11.74
CA GLU A 7 6.66 12.34 -11.23
C GLU A 7 7.91 13.04 -10.69
N MET A 8 7.96 14.37 -10.71
CA MET A 8 9.04 15.12 -10.06
C MET A 8 8.63 15.49 -8.64
N VAL A 9 9.34 14.98 -7.63
CA VAL A 9 9.05 15.22 -6.20
C VAL A 9 10.31 15.76 -5.56
N GLY A 10 10.26 16.99 -5.05
CA GLY A 10 11.44 17.63 -4.43
C GLY A 10 12.63 17.82 -5.36
N GLY A 11 12.40 17.89 -6.68
CA GLY A 11 13.46 18.01 -7.69
C GLY A 11 14.02 16.68 -8.20
N GLU A 12 13.62 15.56 -7.62
CA GLU A 12 14.07 14.22 -8.01
C GLU A 12 12.97 13.42 -8.73
N PRO A 13 13.31 12.53 -9.67
CA PRO A 13 12.34 11.66 -10.32
C PRO A 13 11.84 10.57 -9.36
N TYR A 14 10.54 10.55 -9.13
CA TYR A 14 9.84 9.51 -8.41
C TYR A 14 9.11 8.58 -9.38
N GLN A 15 9.62 7.35 -9.50
CA GLN A 15 9.09 6.33 -10.40
C GLN A 15 8.32 5.25 -9.64
N TYR A 16 7.11 4.95 -10.08
CA TYR A 16 6.27 3.96 -9.43
C TYR A 16 5.23 3.33 -10.37
N PHE A 17 4.82 2.11 -10.04
CA PHE A 17 3.65 1.45 -10.61
C PHE A 17 2.46 1.65 -9.66
N PRO A 18 1.35 2.28 -10.10
CA PRO A 18 0.18 2.44 -9.26
C PRO A 18 -0.50 1.09 -9.00
N LEU A 19 -0.83 0.81 -7.75
CA LEU A 19 -1.72 -0.29 -7.36
C LEU A 19 -3.11 0.23 -6.96
N GLY A 20 -3.18 1.47 -6.50
CA GLY A 20 -4.38 2.27 -6.24
C GLY A 20 -4.06 3.76 -6.33
N GLU A 21 -4.88 4.58 -5.69
CA GLU A 21 -4.66 6.02 -5.52
C GLU A 21 -3.55 6.32 -4.52
N PHE A 22 -3.53 5.59 -3.40
CA PHE A 22 -2.62 5.77 -2.28
C PHE A 22 -1.52 4.70 -2.19
N VAL A 23 -1.68 3.54 -2.84
CA VAL A 23 -0.75 2.42 -2.77
C VAL A 23 -0.02 2.23 -4.09
N VAL A 24 1.31 2.12 -4.04
CA VAL A 24 2.16 2.01 -5.22
C VAL A 24 3.31 1.02 -5.00
N ARG A 25 3.92 0.55 -6.10
CA ARG A 25 5.22 -0.11 -6.09
C ARG A 25 6.25 0.79 -6.75
N ALA A 26 7.12 1.40 -5.95
CA ALA A 26 8.22 2.20 -6.46
C ALA A 26 9.52 1.39 -6.42
N PRO A 27 10.16 1.05 -7.58
CA PRO A 27 11.36 0.22 -7.60
C PRO A 27 12.50 0.75 -6.70
N GLY A 28 12.65 2.07 -6.60
CA GLY A 28 13.65 2.73 -5.75
C GLY A 28 13.29 2.85 -4.26
N VAL A 29 12.12 2.36 -3.84
CA VAL A 29 11.63 2.46 -2.45
C VAL A 29 11.39 1.06 -1.89
N CYS A 30 11.94 0.77 -0.71
CA CYS A 30 11.76 -0.50 0.00
C CYS A 30 11.94 -1.75 -0.88
N GLY A 31 12.87 -1.73 -1.85
CA GLY A 31 13.11 -2.84 -2.78
C GLY A 31 11.95 -3.15 -3.74
N GLY A 32 11.09 -2.18 -4.03
CA GLY A 32 9.93 -2.36 -4.91
C GLY A 32 8.74 -3.06 -4.27
N ARG A 33 8.73 -3.22 -2.94
CA ARG A 33 7.57 -3.68 -2.18
C ARG A 33 6.49 -2.59 -2.17
N PRO A 34 5.20 -2.96 -2.04
CA PRO A 34 4.13 -1.97 -1.98
C PRO A 34 4.26 -1.02 -0.78
N THR A 35 4.19 0.27 -1.06
CA THR A 35 4.26 1.35 -0.06
C THR A 35 3.10 2.32 -0.25
N PHE A 36 2.79 3.13 0.77
CA PHE A 36 1.97 4.31 0.56
C PHE A 36 2.74 5.33 -0.30
N LYS A 37 2.06 5.90 -1.29
CA LYS A 37 2.61 6.87 -2.25
C LYS A 37 3.30 8.00 -1.49
N TYR A 38 4.49 8.40 -1.96
CA TYR A 38 5.33 9.43 -1.35
C TYR A 38 5.87 9.12 0.07
N THR A 39 5.79 7.87 0.51
CA THR A 39 6.35 7.44 1.80
C THR A 39 7.36 6.30 1.62
N ARG A 40 8.10 6.01 2.70
CA ARG A 40 8.86 4.75 2.87
C ARG A 40 8.17 3.82 3.88
N ILE A 41 6.84 3.88 3.95
CA ILE A 41 6.02 3.04 4.83
C ILE A 41 5.44 1.93 3.98
N GLU A 42 5.88 0.70 4.27
CA GLU A 42 5.39 -0.49 3.59
C GLU A 42 3.99 -0.84 4.09
N ILE A 43 3.09 -1.21 3.17
CA ILE A 43 1.71 -1.54 3.55
C ILE A 43 1.64 -2.79 4.42
N ALA A 44 2.57 -3.75 4.24
CA ALA A 44 2.62 -4.99 5.00
C ALA A 44 2.74 -4.72 6.50
N GLY A 45 3.68 -3.85 6.90
CA GLY A 45 3.84 -3.48 8.31
C GLY A 45 2.63 -2.74 8.90
N THR A 46 1.89 -1.99 8.08
CA THR A 46 0.63 -1.37 8.52
C THR A 46 -0.48 -2.41 8.70
N LEU A 47 -0.62 -3.36 7.76
CA LEU A 47 -1.60 -4.44 7.85
C LEU A 47 -1.31 -5.40 9.01
N GLU A 48 -0.04 -5.67 9.31
CA GLU A 48 0.37 -6.45 10.49
C GLU A 48 -0.05 -5.75 11.79
N ARG A 49 0.14 -4.44 11.90
CA ARG A 49 -0.28 -3.65 13.07
C ARG A 49 -1.80 -3.62 13.21
N LEU A 50 -2.53 -3.47 12.11
CA LEU A 50 -4.00 -3.62 12.11
C LEU A 50 -4.42 -5.00 12.60
N ALA A 51 -3.80 -6.07 12.10
CA ALA A 51 -4.07 -7.44 12.52
C ALA A 51 -3.75 -7.68 14.00
N ALA A 52 -2.77 -6.96 14.55
CA ALA A 52 -2.44 -6.96 15.98
C ALA A 52 -3.42 -6.14 16.84
N GLY A 53 -4.46 -5.53 16.24
CA GLY A 53 -5.51 -4.80 16.93
C GLY A 53 -5.25 -3.30 17.09
N GLU A 54 -4.22 -2.73 16.46
CA GLU A 54 -4.01 -1.29 16.47
C GLU A 54 -5.12 -0.58 15.65
N SER A 55 -5.69 0.50 16.19
CA SER A 55 -6.74 1.25 15.50
C SER A 55 -6.18 2.05 14.32
N VAL A 56 -7.00 2.23 13.28
CA VAL A 56 -6.67 3.09 12.12
C VAL A 56 -6.27 4.49 12.58
N GLU A 57 -6.98 5.06 13.55
CA GLU A 57 -6.68 6.39 14.08
C GLU A 57 -5.32 6.45 14.77
N SER A 58 -4.96 5.42 15.56
CA SER A 58 -3.62 5.32 16.16
C SER A 58 -2.52 5.23 15.10
N LEU A 59 -2.77 4.50 14.01
CA LEU A 59 -1.83 4.40 12.90
C LEU A 59 -1.61 5.73 12.19
N VAL A 60 -2.69 6.46 11.87
CA VAL A 60 -2.63 7.78 11.24
C VAL A 60 -1.80 8.74 12.10
N ILE A 61 -2.09 8.80 13.41
CA ILE A 61 -1.34 9.61 14.37
C ILE A 61 0.13 9.16 14.43
N GLY A 62 0.38 7.85 14.51
CA GLY A 62 1.72 7.28 14.54
C GLY A 62 2.54 7.58 13.29
N TYR A 63 1.90 7.74 12.13
CA TYR A 63 2.53 8.14 10.88
C TYR A 63 2.67 9.65 10.69
N ARG A 64 2.19 10.45 11.65
CA ARG A 64 2.19 11.93 11.63
C ARG A 64 1.43 12.46 10.41
N ASP A 65 0.24 11.91 10.16
CA ASP A 65 -0.67 12.28 9.07
C ASP A 65 -0.11 12.09 7.65
N ARG A 66 1.06 11.45 7.49
CA ARG A 66 1.63 11.11 6.18
C ARG A 66 0.89 9.97 5.47
N VAL A 67 0.06 9.23 6.21
CA VAL A 67 -0.80 8.16 5.70
C VAL A 67 -2.19 8.42 6.26
N SER A 68 -3.17 8.60 5.38
CA SER A 68 -4.57 8.84 5.76
C SER A 68 -5.30 7.53 6.09
N ALA A 69 -6.45 7.64 6.75
CA ALA A 69 -7.33 6.48 6.98
C ALA A 69 -7.76 5.83 5.66
N GLN A 70 -8.05 6.63 4.62
CA GLN A 70 -8.40 6.15 3.28
C GLN A 70 -7.25 5.37 2.63
N ALA A 71 -6.00 5.81 2.83
CA ALA A 71 -4.85 5.09 2.33
C ALA A 71 -4.73 3.70 3.00
N ILE A 72 -4.94 3.63 4.32
CA ILE A 72 -4.92 2.38 5.08
C ILE A 72 -6.03 1.43 4.62
N GLU A 73 -7.24 1.95 4.41
CA GLU A 73 -8.36 1.18 3.86
C GLU A 73 -8.04 0.65 2.46
N GLU A 74 -7.51 1.49 1.57
CA GLU A 74 -7.10 1.08 0.23
C GLU A 74 -6.02 -0.02 0.28
N ALA A 75 -5.07 0.06 1.22
CA ALA A 75 -4.06 -0.99 1.37
C ALA A 75 -4.67 -2.35 1.70
N ALA A 76 -5.67 -2.40 2.58
CA ALA A 76 -6.40 -3.63 2.86
C ALA A 76 -7.17 -4.10 1.61
N GLU A 77 -7.86 -3.19 0.94
CA GLU A 77 -8.65 -3.50 -0.26
C GLU A 77 -7.79 -4.06 -1.40
N VAL A 78 -6.66 -3.43 -1.71
CA VAL A 78 -5.72 -3.86 -2.77
C VAL A 78 -5.22 -5.27 -2.47
N VAL A 79 -4.76 -5.53 -1.25
CA VAL A 79 -4.24 -6.85 -0.88
C VAL A 79 -5.34 -7.90 -0.93
N THR A 80 -6.52 -7.62 -0.38
CA THR A 80 -7.64 -8.56 -0.40
C THR A 80 -8.08 -8.86 -1.83
N LYS A 81 -8.24 -7.85 -2.70
CA LYS A 81 -8.63 -8.06 -4.10
C LYS A 81 -7.62 -8.92 -4.86
N GLU A 82 -6.33 -8.63 -4.72
CA GLU A 82 -5.30 -9.43 -5.39
C GLU A 82 -5.26 -10.86 -4.83
N TYR A 83 -5.34 -11.04 -3.51
CA TYR A 83 -5.39 -12.37 -2.90
C TYR A 83 -6.60 -13.17 -3.38
N LEU A 84 -7.80 -12.59 -3.38
CA LEU A 84 -9.03 -13.24 -3.83
C LEU A 84 -8.94 -13.70 -5.30
N ARG A 85 -8.26 -12.96 -6.18
CA ARG A 85 -8.03 -13.37 -7.58
C ARG A 85 -7.09 -14.56 -7.72
N THR A 86 -6.23 -14.79 -6.73
CA THR A 86 -5.29 -15.92 -6.70
C THR A 86 -5.86 -17.15 -6.01
N LEU A 87 -7.03 -17.05 -5.37
CA LEU A 87 -7.65 -18.19 -4.72
C LEU A 87 -7.94 -19.29 -5.76
N PRO A 88 -7.66 -20.56 -5.42
CA PRO A 88 -8.08 -21.67 -6.26
C PRO A 88 -9.61 -21.73 -6.32
N ILE A 89 -10.13 -22.43 -7.33
CA ILE A 89 -11.55 -22.81 -7.35
C ILE A 89 -11.81 -23.61 -6.08
N LEU A 90 -12.74 -23.12 -5.25
CA LEU A 90 -13.16 -23.81 -4.05
C LEU A 90 -14.10 -24.94 -4.47
N GLU A 91 -13.73 -26.18 -4.19
CA GLU A 91 -14.63 -27.32 -4.33
C GLU A 91 -15.55 -27.39 -3.10
N ALA A 92 -16.76 -27.90 -3.28
CA ALA A 92 -17.67 -28.14 -2.17
C ALA A 92 -17.05 -29.17 -1.21
N ALA A 93 -17.14 -28.88 0.09
CA ALA A 93 -16.69 -29.76 1.16
C ALA A 93 -17.57 -31.00 1.31
#